data_AF-W7ABW8-F1
#
_entry.id   AF-W7ABW8-F1
#
_cell.length_a   1.000
_cell.length_b   1.000
_cell.length_c   1.000
_cell.angle_alpha   90.00
_cell.angle_beta   90.00
_cell.angle_gamma   90.00
#
_symmetry.space_group_name_H-M   'P 1'
#
loop_
_entity.id
_entity.type
_entity.pdbx_description
1 polymer ?
#
loop_
_entity_poly.entity_id
_entity_poly.type
_entity_poly.pdbx_seq_one_letter_code
_entity_poly.pdbx_strand_id
1 'polypeptide(L)'
;MNIDQAGNHKFSIGEQNEDNPIIQKTKNIFNSISQTKIIESVEKNKFGIKLYDNSLEYNDNIETIIKKVINEKNIYFYKKYPSYLLYLSNEIDEENRQNANNPNDNYKIQDNKKIFFKIQILPKNMAIIYNIVPKNVIEKILTMCENKYKKSKTSIGYSNDKQENYKLTNSVNRTSSTVFLYTIRSKSMIQETHIDNDSTIIYTKDQSIIELENTICDLVKIPLCYLEPLAIVKYEQNNYFNLHHDGSFRRATLLIYLNDVNKDGETTFPYYNLSIKPIQGSGIFWYNNIPIEDDYAIHYCTNRIKQFYQNLKKNTHLQPNSHIIIKKDTPLIEEDAQTIHYNKTSINTDTTINNHCNFNNNTQDTCSPLYPNNLSDHNNFSINGTKDLIQFLKDKSNLQKFSIDLVNDEFGYMYITDMTMLHQANKVTNEYKYVINCFFNINIVRNV
;
A
#
# COMPACT_ATOMS: atom_id res chain seq x y z
N MET A 1 44.66 -49.98 2.88
CA MET A 1 46.02 -49.44 2.70
C MET A 1 45.89 -48.29 1.71
N ASN A 2 45.81 -47.05 2.20
CA ASN A 2 46.95 -46.09 2.26
C ASN A 2 47.38 -45.67 0.85
N ILE A 3 47.41 -44.41 0.42
CA ILE A 3 47.53 -43.10 1.08
C ILE A 3 47.03 -41.99 0.12
N ASP A 4 46.59 -40.88 0.71
CA ASP A 4 46.29 -39.56 0.14
C ASP A 4 47.32 -39.00 -0.87
N GLN A 5 46.87 -38.11 -1.76
CA GLN A 5 47.47 -36.75 -1.85
C GLN A 5 46.63 -35.78 -2.68
N ALA A 6 46.36 -34.64 -2.06
CA ALA A 6 45.80 -33.42 -2.65
C ALA A 6 46.79 -32.73 -3.59
N GLY A 7 46.29 -31.93 -4.54
CA GLY A 7 47.14 -31.05 -5.35
C GLY A 7 46.37 -30.24 -6.39
N ASN A 8 45.95 -29.04 -6.00
CA ASN A 8 45.48 -27.96 -6.89
C ASN A 8 46.57 -27.56 -7.89
N HIS A 9 46.23 -27.54 -9.18
CA HIS A 9 46.41 -26.41 -10.12
C HIS A 9 46.22 -26.90 -11.56
N LYS A 10 45.34 -26.26 -12.33
CA LYS A 10 45.63 -25.90 -13.73
C LYS A 10 44.58 -24.94 -14.30
N PHE A 11 45.04 -23.73 -14.60
CA PHE A 11 44.58 -23.00 -15.77
C PHE A 11 45.04 -23.78 -17.02
N SER A 12 44.12 -24.05 -17.93
CA SER A 12 44.44 -24.22 -19.35
C SER A 12 43.17 -23.93 -20.15
N ILE A 13 43.22 -22.83 -20.88
CA ILE A 13 42.30 -22.43 -21.94
C ILE A 13 42.31 -23.54 -22.99
N GLY A 14 41.13 -24.09 -23.28
CA GLY A 14 40.88 -24.98 -24.40
C GLY A 14 39.55 -24.59 -25.00
N GLU A 15 39.62 -23.96 -26.18
CA GLU A 15 38.48 -23.70 -27.06
C GLU A 15 37.70 -25.00 -27.31
N GLN A 16 36.37 -24.94 -27.31
CA GLN A 16 35.56 -25.58 -28.34
C GLN A 16 34.08 -25.18 -28.27
N ASN A 17 33.62 -24.65 -29.41
CA ASN A 17 32.29 -24.75 -30.01
C ASN A 17 31.18 -23.81 -29.53
N GLU A 18 31.33 -22.54 -29.93
CA GLU A 18 30.23 -21.60 -30.15
C GLU A 18 29.43 -21.98 -31.42
N ASP A 19 28.66 -23.08 -31.38
CA ASP A 19 27.65 -23.38 -32.41
C ASP A 19 26.32 -23.72 -31.75
N ASN A 20 25.77 -22.77 -30.99
CA ASN A 20 24.40 -22.86 -30.49
C ASN A 20 23.53 -21.78 -31.18
N PRO A 21 22.66 -22.15 -32.14
CA PRO A 21 21.87 -21.21 -32.95
C PRO A 21 20.89 -20.34 -32.14
N ILE A 22 20.70 -20.65 -30.86
CA ILE A 22 19.87 -19.88 -29.92
C ILE A 22 20.59 -18.60 -29.44
N ILE A 23 21.93 -18.60 -29.39
CA ILE A 23 22.73 -17.45 -28.92
C ILE A 23 22.95 -16.42 -30.03
N GLN A 24 23.04 -16.86 -31.29
CA GLN A 24 23.08 -15.94 -32.44
C GLN A 24 21.72 -15.27 -32.71
N LYS A 25 20.59 -15.96 -32.47
CA LYS A 25 19.25 -15.34 -32.56
C LYS A 25 19.03 -14.27 -31.49
N THR A 26 19.55 -14.46 -30.28
CA THR A 26 19.45 -13.44 -29.22
C THR A 26 20.40 -12.26 -29.47
N LYS A 27 21.63 -12.47 -29.96
CA LYS A 27 22.52 -11.36 -30.36
C LYS A 27 22.00 -10.56 -31.56
N ASN A 28 21.34 -11.19 -32.54
CA ASN A 28 20.75 -10.49 -33.68
C ASN A 28 19.46 -9.72 -33.34
N ILE A 29 18.74 -10.08 -32.27
CA ILE A 29 17.60 -9.31 -31.77
C ILE A 29 18.06 -8.04 -31.00
N PHE A 30 19.25 -8.06 -30.39
CA PHE A 30 19.79 -6.90 -29.68
C PHE A 30 20.58 -5.93 -30.57
N ASN A 31 21.11 -6.38 -31.72
CA ASN A 31 21.93 -5.54 -32.61
C ASN A 31 21.16 -4.81 -33.72
N SER A 32 19.84 -5.01 -33.89
CA SER A 32 19.03 -4.23 -34.82
C SER A 32 18.33 -3.01 -34.19
N ILE A 33 18.61 -2.70 -32.91
CA ILE A 33 18.01 -1.56 -32.19
C ILE A 33 18.93 -0.32 -32.20
N SER A 34 20.09 -0.40 -32.85
CA SER A 34 21.03 0.71 -32.96
C SER A 34 20.85 1.54 -34.23
N GLN A 35 19.62 1.94 -34.59
CA GLN A 35 19.42 2.99 -35.61
C GLN A 35 18.01 3.59 -35.62
N THR A 36 17.61 4.25 -34.53
CA THR A 36 16.82 5.49 -34.65
C THR A 36 16.97 6.32 -33.39
N LYS A 37 17.95 7.25 -33.41
CA LYS A 37 17.81 8.52 -32.70
C LYS A 37 16.68 9.30 -33.37
N ILE A 38 15.44 8.91 -33.11
CA ILE A 38 14.31 9.83 -33.28
C ILE A 38 14.41 10.76 -32.09
N ILE A 39 14.72 12.01 -32.40
CA ILE A 39 14.60 13.14 -31.49
C ILE A 39 13.14 13.13 -31.01
N GLU A 40 12.86 12.60 -29.81
CA GLU A 40 11.55 12.68 -29.18
C GLU A 40 11.32 14.11 -28.67
N SER A 41 11.12 15.06 -29.57
CA SER A 41 10.33 16.26 -29.26
C SER A 41 8.85 15.87 -29.33
N VAL A 42 8.39 15.01 -28.43
CA VAL A 42 6.98 14.66 -28.34
C VAL A 42 6.31 15.71 -27.47
N GLU A 43 5.41 16.50 -28.07
CA GLU A 43 4.64 17.53 -27.36
C GLU A 43 3.89 16.90 -26.18
N LYS A 44 4.11 17.47 -24.98
CA LYS A 44 3.30 17.17 -23.80
C LYS A 44 1.86 17.57 -24.12
N ASN A 45 0.89 16.76 -23.70
CA ASN A 45 -0.51 17.13 -23.82
C ASN A 45 -0.84 18.30 -22.88
N LYS A 46 -2.09 18.80 -22.92
CA LYS A 46 -2.55 19.91 -22.07
C LYS A 46 -2.38 19.68 -20.55
N PHE A 47 -2.17 18.45 -20.10
CA PHE A 47 -1.93 18.10 -18.69
C PHE A 47 -0.44 18.05 -18.31
N GLY A 48 0.48 18.34 -19.24
CA GLY A 48 1.92 18.32 -19.02
C GLY A 48 2.56 16.93 -19.03
N ILE A 49 1.88 15.93 -19.59
CA ILE A 49 2.30 14.51 -19.62
C ILE A 49 2.19 13.92 -21.04
N LYS A 50 2.79 12.75 -21.24
CA LYS A 50 2.64 11.95 -22.47
C LYS A 50 1.71 10.77 -22.18
N LEU A 51 0.71 10.57 -23.04
CA LEU A 51 -0.23 9.45 -22.93
C LEU A 51 -0.13 8.54 -24.16
N TYR A 52 0.03 7.25 -23.91
CA TYR A 52 0.24 6.21 -24.91
C TYR A 52 -1.03 5.41 -25.17
N ASP A 53 -1.17 4.82 -26.34
CA ASP A 53 -2.15 3.75 -26.52
C ASP A 53 -1.48 2.42 -26.15
N ASN A 54 -1.74 1.96 -24.93
CA ASN A 54 -1.19 0.72 -24.38
C ASN A 54 -2.30 -0.29 -24.03
N SER A 55 -3.46 -0.17 -24.68
CA SER A 55 -4.59 -1.05 -24.48
C SER A 55 -4.25 -2.49 -24.87
N LEU A 56 -4.65 -3.45 -24.03
CA LEU A 56 -4.57 -4.88 -24.34
C LEU A 56 -5.87 -5.35 -24.99
N GLU A 57 -5.73 -6.11 -26.07
CA GLU A 57 -6.83 -6.72 -26.82
C GLU A 57 -6.88 -8.24 -26.63
N TYR A 58 -8.06 -8.85 -26.84
CA TYR A 58 -8.26 -10.30 -26.69
C TYR A 58 -7.42 -11.14 -27.63
N ASN A 59 -7.17 -10.59 -28.81
CA ASN A 59 -6.37 -11.25 -29.82
C ASN A 59 -4.89 -10.88 -29.74
N ASP A 60 -4.47 -10.06 -28.75
CA ASP A 60 -3.05 -9.79 -28.54
C ASP A 60 -2.34 -11.08 -28.13
N ASN A 61 -1.33 -11.47 -28.92
CA ASN A 61 -0.46 -12.56 -28.55
C ASN A 61 0.45 -12.17 -27.37
N ILE A 62 1.05 -13.17 -26.72
CA ILE A 62 1.89 -12.95 -25.52
C ILE A 62 3.09 -12.02 -25.80
N GLU A 63 3.65 -12.02 -27.00
CA GLU A 63 4.76 -11.13 -27.36
C GLU A 63 4.30 -9.67 -27.45
N THR A 64 3.10 -9.42 -27.99
CA THR A 64 2.46 -8.11 -28.00
C THR A 64 2.12 -7.65 -26.59
N ILE A 65 1.55 -8.52 -25.75
CA ILE A 65 1.28 -8.23 -24.34
C ILE A 65 2.60 -7.86 -23.62
N ILE A 66 3.66 -8.65 -23.81
CA ILE A 66 4.97 -8.34 -23.24
C ILE A 66 5.46 -6.97 -23.71
N LYS A 67 5.42 -6.65 -25.00
CA LYS A 67 5.86 -5.33 -25.48
C LYS A 67 5.02 -4.17 -24.94
N LYS A 68 3.70 -4.35 -24.82
CA LYS A 68 2.78 -3.30 -24.34
C LYS A 68 2.88 -3.07 -22.84
N VAL A 69 3.00 -4.14 -22.04
CA VAL A 69 2.93 -4.05 -20.58
C VAL A 69 4.15 -4.58 -19.84
N ILE A 70 4.99 -5.46 -20.39
CA ILE A 70 6.22 -6.00 -19.77
C ILE A 70 7.48 -5.43 -20.46
N ASN A 71 7.96 -4.30 -19.96
CA ASN A 71 9.13 -3.61 -20.48
C ASN A 71 10.26 -3.55 -19.43
N GLU A 72 11.33 -2.83 -19.74
CA GLU A 72 12.49 -2.66 -18.85
C GLU A 72 12.13 -2.14 -17.45
N LYS A 73 11.02 -1.41 -17.30
CA LYS A 73 10.58 -0.84 -16.01
C LYS A 73 10.05 -1.91 -15.06
N ASN A 74 9.59 -3.06 -15.56
CA ASN A 74 8.87 -4.04 -14.75
C ASN A 74 9.16 -5.52 -15.08
N ILE A 75 10.02 -5.82 -16.06
CA ILE A 75 10.40 -7.19 -16.42
C ILE A 75 10.91 -8.03 -15.24
N TYR A 76 11.54 -7.39 -14.25
CA TYR A 76 11.97 -8.07 -13.03
C TYR A 76 10.79 -8.70 -12.27
N PHE A 77 9.63 -8.02 -12.20
CA PHE A 77 8.44 -8.55 -11.55
C PHE A 77 7.93 -9.79 -12.27
N TYR A 78 7.83 -9.71 -13.60
CA TYR A 78 7.40 -10.82 -14.43
C TYR A 78 8.30 -12.06 -14.27
N LYS A 79 9.63 -11.86 -14.19
CA LYS A 79 10.59 -12.96 -13.99
C LYS A 79 10.54 -13.57 -12.59
N LYS A 80 10.15 -12.79 -11.58
CA LYS A 80 10.23 -13.19 -10.17
C LYS A 80 8.92 -13.77 -9.63
N TYR A 81 7.78 -13.31 -10.13
CA TYR A 81 6.48 -13.56 -9.53
C TYR A 81 5.50 -14.23 -10.48
N PRO A 82 4.56 -15.06 -9.97
CA PRO A 82 3.49 -15.64 -10.76
C PRO A 82 2.68 -14.57 -11.50
N SER A 83 2.41 -14.83 -12.77
CA SER A 83 1.71 -13.90 -13.67
C SER A 83 0.49 -14.57 -14.29
N TYR A 84 -0.58 -13.81 -14.48
CA TYR A 84 -1.90 -14.30 -14.90
C TYR A 84 -2.52 -13.34 -15.92
N LEU A 85 -3.18 -13.90 -16.92
CA LEU A 85 -4.05 -13.14 -17.82
C LEU A 85 -5.49 -13.27 -17.30
N LEU A 86 -6.12 -12.14 -17.03
CA LEU A 86 -7.47 -12.06 -16.50
C LEU A 86 -8.42 -11.53 -17.56
N TYR A 87 -9.61 -12.11 -17.60
CA TYR A 87 -10.69 -11.72 -18.50
C TYR A 87 -11.91 -11.35 -17.68
N LEU A 88 -12.46 -10.16 -17.92
CA LEU A 88 -13.79 -9.78 -17.43
C LEU A 88 -14.72 -9.67 -18.63
N SER A 89 -15.69 -10.57 -18.71
CA SER A 89 -16.81 -10.49 -19.64
C SER A 89 -18.03 -9.98 -18.91
N ASN A 90 -18.75 -9.03 -19.49
CA ASN A 90 -20.11 -8.76 -19.04
C ASN A 90 -20.94 -10.01 -19.36
N GLU A 91 -21.64 -10.57 -18.37
CA GLU A 91 -22.67 -11.56 -18.66
C GLU A 91 -23.71 -10.90 -19.58
N ILE A 92 -23.97 -11.52 -20.73
CA ILE A 92 -25.07 -11.10 -21.60
C ILE A 92 -26.33 -11.68 -20.94
N ASP A 93 -27.19 -10.81 -20.40
CA ASP A 93 -28.52 -11.22 -19.93
C ASP A 93 -29.22 -12.05 -21.01
N GLU A 94 -29.83 -13.18 -20.61
CA GLU A 94 -30.54 -14.11 -21.51
C GLU A 94 -31.62 -13.40 -22.37
N GLU A 95 -32.22 -12.31 -21.90
CA GLU A 95 -33.14 -11.47 -22.68
C GLU A 95 -32.46 -10.80 -23.90
N ASN A 96 -31.20 -10.37 -23.77
CA ASN A 96 -30.44 -9.78 -24.87
C ASN A 96 -29.96 -10.81 -25.89
N ARG A 97 -29.88 -12.11 -25.51
CA ARG A 97 -29.60 -13.19 -26.46
C ARG A 97 -30.74 -13.40 -27.46
N GLN A 98 -31.99 -13.15 -27.06
CA GLN A 98 -33.14 -13.33 -27.95
C GLN A 98 -33.23 -12.21 -29.00
N ASN A 99 -32.86 -10.98 -28.65
CA ASN A 99 -32.83 -9.84 -29.59
C ASN A 99 -31.67 -9.90 -30.58
N ALA A 100 -30.60 -10.65 -30.30
CA ALA A 100 -29.44 -10.82 -31.18
C ALA A 100 -29.66 -11.82 -32.34
N ASN A 101 -30.79 -12.53 -32.36
CA ASN A 101 -31.12 -13.51 -33.41
C ASN A 101 -31.84 -12.91 -34.62
N ASN A 102 -31.90 -11.58 -34.74
CA ASN A 102 -32.49 -10.92 -35.91
C ASN A 102 -31.44 -10.85 -37.04
N PRO A 103 -31.62 -11.56 -38.19
CA PRO A 103 -30.58 -11.72 -39.21
C PRO A 103 -30.17 -10.42 -39.93
N ASN A 104 -30.91 -9.32 -39.71
CA ASN A 104 -30.67 -8.01 -40.33
C ASN A 104 -29.90 -7.04 -39.44
N ASP A 105 -29.65 -7.38 -38.17
CA ASP A 105 -28.85 -6.54 -37.29
C ASP A 105 -27.41 -7.05 -37.27
N ASN A 106 -26.54 -6.36 -38.00
CA ASN A 106 -25.08 -6.50 -37.91
C ASN A 106 -24.56 -5.99 -36.54
N TYR A 107 -25.09 -6.52 -35.44
CA TYR A 107 -24.40 -6.49 -34.16
C TYR A 107 -23.16 -7.37 -34.32
N LYS A 108 -22.06 -6.75 -34.76
CA LYS A 108 -20.73 -7.29 -34.50
C LYS A 108 -20.70 -7.60 -33.02
N ILE A 109 -20.64 -8.88 -32.67
CA ILE A 109 -20.22 -9.34 -31.36
C ILE A 109 -18.76 -8.87 -31.22
N GLN A 110 -18.57 -7.59 -30.88
CA GLN A 110 -17.34 -7.16 -30.26
C GLN A 110 -17.32 -7.93 -28.95
N ASP A 111 -16.40 -8.87 -28.87
CA ASP A 111 -16.12 -9.66 -27.69
C ASP A 111 -15.85 -8.65 -26.55
N ASN A 112 -16.88 -8.34 -25.75
CA ASN A 112 -16.89 -7.31 -24.69
C ASN A 112 -16.05 -7.78 -23.47
N LYS A 113 -14.90 -8.39 -23.75
CA LYS A 113 -13.96 -8.96 -22.78
C LYS A 113 -12.90 -7.91 -22.49
N LYS A 114 -12.87 -7.39 -21.27
CA LYS A 114 -11.75 -6.59 -20.78
C LYS A 114 -10.64 -7.50 -20.30
N ILE A 115 -9.39 -7.11 -20.58
CA ILE A 115 -8.22 -7.95 -20.33
C ILE A 115 -7.24 -7.23 -19.45
N PHE A 116 -6.73 -7.97 -18.48
CA PHE A 116 -5.77 -7.46 -17.51
C PHE A 116 -4.63 -8.45 -17.38
N PHE A 117 -3.42 -7.93 -17.26
CA PHE A 117 -2.27 -8.73 -16.90
C PHE A 117 -1.99 -8.52 -15.41
N LYS A 118 -2.05 -9.59 -14.61
CA LYS A 118 -1.86 -9.53 -13.17
C LYS A 118 -0.58 -10.25 -12.77
N ILE A 119 0.28 -9.58 -12.01
CA ILE A 119 1.44 -10.18 -11.33
C ILE A 119 1.12 -10.28 -9.85
N GLN A 120 1.07 -11.51 -9.31
CA GLN A 120 0.79 -11.78 -7.91
C GLN A 120 2.07 -11.75 -7.08
N ILE A 121 2.19 -10.79 -6.18
CA ILE A 121 3.32 -10.67 -5.26
C ILE A 121 3.00 -11.43 -3.97
N LEU A 122 3.68 -12.56 -3.78
CA LEU A 122 3.59 -13.40 -2.59
C LEU A 122 4.64 -12.97 -1.54
N PRO A 123 4.37 -13.17 -0.24
CA PRO A 123 3.27 -13.96 0.34
C PRO A 123 2.04 -13.15 0.83
N LYS A 124 1.90 -11.86 0.49
CA LYS A 124 0.96 -10.93 1.18
C LYS A 124 -0.27 -10.53 0.40
N ASN A 125 -0.61 -11.30 -0.62
CA ASN A 125 -1.75 -11.00 -1.49
C ASN A 125 -1.68 -9.60 -2.16
N MET A 126 -0.47 -9.05 -2.36
CA MET A 126 -0.25 -7.85 -3.18
C MET A 126 -0.31 -8.21 -4.67
N ALA A 127 -0.78 -7.31 -5.52
CA ALA A 127 -0.84 -7.57 -6.96
C ALA A 127 -0.59 -6.33 -7.80
N ILE A 128 0.28 -6.45 -8.81
CA ILE A 128 0.36 -5.44 -9.88
C ILE A 128 -0.62 -5.85 -10.97
N ILE A 129 -1.47 -4.93 -11.42
CA ILE A 129 -2.48 -5.17 -12.45
C ILE A 129 -2.28 -4.15 -13.56
N TYR A 130 -2.10 -4.60 -14.79
CA TYR A 130 -1.96 -3.77 -15.97
C TYR A 130 -3.26 -3.66 -16.74
N ASN A 131 -3.41 -2.58 -17.51
CA ASN A 131 -4.57 -2.29 -18.36
C ASN A 131 -5.90 -2.11 -17.60
N ILE A 132 -5.84 -1.50 -16.41
CA ILE A 132 -7.02 -1.16 -15.59
C ILE A 132 -7.80 0.00 -16.22
N VAL A 133 -7.12 1.06 -16.67
CA VAL A 133 -7.74 2.29 -17.17
C VAL A 133 -7.23 2.60 -18.57
N PRO A 134 -8.11 2.61 -19.60
CA PRO A 134 -7.70 2.96 -20.95
C PRO A 134 -7.46 4.48 -21.10
N LYS A 135 -6.63 4.85 -22.07
CA LYS A 135 -6.19 6.24 -22.31
C LYS A 135 -7.35 7.24 -22.40
N ASN A 136 -8.42 6.93 -23.12
CA ASN A 136 -9.57 7.83 -23.29
C ASN A 136 -10.28 8.14 -21.95
N VAL A 137 -10.35 7.17 -21.03
CA VAL A 137 -10.91 7.37 -19.69
C VAL A 137 -9.97 8.21 -18.83
N ILE A 138 -8.64 8.03 -18.97
CA ILE A 138 -7.63 8.88 -18.32
C ILE A 138 -7.80 10.35 -18.75
N GLU A 139 -7.85 10.61 -20.06
CA GLU A 139 -8.02 11.97 -20.61
C GLU A 139 -9.31 12.63 -20.13
N LYS A 140 -10.40 11.85 -20.04
CA LYS A 140 -11.68 12.30 -19.51
C LYS A 140 -11.57 12.69 -18.04
N ILE A 141 -11.03 11.81 -17.19
CA ILE A 141 -10.84 12.07 -15.75
C ILE A 141 -9.99 13.34 -15.55
N LEU A 142 -8.85 13.45 -16.23
CA LEU A 142 -7.96 14.59 -16.10
C LEU A 142 -8.60 15.90 -16.59
N THR A 143 -9.41 15.86 -17.66
CA THR A 143 -10.18 17.02 -18.12
C THR A 143 -11.22 17.44 -17.10
N MET A 144 -11.95 16.52 -16.48
CA MET A 144 -12.93 16.86 -15.45
C MET A 144 -12.27 17.52 -14.23
N CYS A 145 -11.08 17.03 -13.85
CA CYS A 145 -10.31 17.56 -12.72
C CYS A 145 -9.55 18.85 -13.02
N GLU A 146 -9.53 19.32 -14.28
CA GLU A 146 -8.82 20.52 -14.71
C GLU A 146 -9.29 21.73 -13.87
N ASN A 147 -8.36 22.33 -13.13
CA ASN A 147 -8.56 23.47 -12.20
C ASN A 147 -9.27 23.19 -10.86
N LYS A 148 -9.55 21.93 -10.50
CA LYS A 148 -10.16 21.57 -9.20
C LYS A 148 -9.16 21.10 -8.14
N TYR A 149 -7.90 20.89 -8.52
CA TYR A 149 -6.84 20.42 -7.61
C TYR A 149 -6.57 21.42 -6.50
N LYS A 150 -6.68 20.97 -5.24
CA LYS A 150 -6.17 21.70 -4.07
C LYS A 150 -5.16 20.86 -3.32
N LYS A 151 -4.29 21.53 -2.54
CA LYS A 151 -3.23 20.89 -1.76
C LYS A 151 -3.81 19.78 -0.88
N SER A 152 -3.19 18.61 -0.92
CA SER A 152 -3.67 17.43 -0.21
C SER A 152 -3.57 17.65 1.30
N LYS A 153 -4.61 17.21 2.00
CA LYS A 153 -4.62 17.12 3.46
C LYS A 153 -4.28 15.68 3.88
N THR A 154 -3.82 15.52 5.10
CA THR A 154 -3.68 14.20 5.74
C THR A 154 -4.58 14.12 6.96
N SER A 155 -5.24 12.99 7.12
CA SER A 155 -6.03 12.66 8.31
C SER A 155 -5.08 12.27 9.43
N ILE A 156 -5.19 12.92 10.59
CA ILE A 156 -4.45 12.57 11.81
C ILE A 156 -5.45 12.17 12.88
N GLY A 157 -5.28 10.97 13.43
CA GLY A 157 -6.14 10.36 14.44
C GLY A 157 -5.51 9.07 14.99
N TYR A 158 -6.06 8.53 16.07
CA TYR A 158 -5.61 7.25 16.62
C TYR A 158 -6.15 6.10 15.78
N SER A 159 -5.40 5.00 15.67
CA SER A 159 -5.78 3.82 14.87
C SER A 159 -7.12 3.19 15.28
N ASN A 160 -7.61 3.49 16.49
CA ASN A 160 -8.89 3.02 17.02
C ASN A 160 -10.04 4.01 16.80
N ASP A 161 -9.78 5.21 16.28
CA ASP A 161 -10.82 6.21 16.04
C ASP A 161 -11.62 5.84 14.78
N LYS A 162 -12.90 6.20 14.75
CA LYS A 162 -13.67 6.18 13.50
C LYS A 162 -13.16 7.29 12.56
N GLN A 163 -13.20 7.04 11.25
CA GLN A 163 -12.64 7.96 10.24
C GLN A 163 -13.21 9.38 10.34
N GLU A 164 -14.50 9.52 10.63
CA GLU A 164 -15.18 10.80 10.80
C GLU A 164 -14.61 11.66 11.94
N ASN A 165 -13.88 11.05 12.89
CA ASN A 165 -13.27 11.73 14.01
C ASN A 165 -11.83 12.22 13.72
N TYR A 166 -11.25 11.83 12.58
CA TYR A 166 -9.89 12.24 12.23
C TYR A 166 -9.83 13.73 11.88
N LYS A 167 -8.81 14.41 12.37
CA LYS A 167 -8.56 15.83 12.02
C LYS A 167 -7.85 15.93 10.69
N LEU A 168 -8.43 16.68 9.75
CA LEU A 168 -7.79 17.01 8.47
C LEU A 168 -6.87 18.21 8.65
N THR A 169 -5.56 18.02 8.47
CA THR A 169 -4.57 19.10 8.56
C THR A 169 -3.81 19.28 7.24
N ASN A 170 -3.25 20.47 7.03
CA ASN A 170 -2.31 20.70 5.93
C ASN A 170 -1.14 19.73 6.11
N SER A 171 -0.87 18.93 5.08
CA SER A 171 0.12 17.88 5.23
C SER A 171 1.54 18.41 5.09
N VAL A 172 2.36 18.19 6.11
CA VAL A 172 3.83 18.27 6.02
C VAL A 172 4.42 17.01 5.40
N ASN A 173 3.67 15.90 5.41
CA ASN A 173 4.10 14.59 4.93
C ASN A 173 3.71 14.32 3.48
N ARG A 174 2.78 15.08 2.92
CA ARG A 174 2.29 14.95 1.55
C ARG A 174 2.21 16.30 0.89
N THR A 175 2.87 16.45 -0.25
CA THR A 175 2.98 17.74 -0.96
C THR A 175 2.18 17.81 -2.25
N SER A 176 1.51 16.71 -2.64
CA SER A 176 0.63 16.63 -3.81
C SER A 176 -0.65 17.46 -3.67
N SER A 177 -1.41 17.58 -4.76
CA SER A 177 -2.79 18.09 -4.78
C SER A 177 -3.78 16.98 -5.12
N THR A 178 -5.03 17.08 -4.66
CA THR A 178 -6.06 16.04 -4.85
C THR A 178 -7.41 16.64 -5.28
N VAL A 179 -8.15 15.87 -6.08
CA VAL A 179 -9.58 16.03 -6.42
C VAL A 179 -10.29 14.72 -6.09
N PHE A 180 -11.47 14.78 -5.49
CA PHE A 180 -12.32 13.63 -5.20
C PHE A 180 -13.43 13.53 -6.25
N LEU A 181 -13.50 12.40 -6.92
CA LEU A 181 -14.45 12.13 -7.99
C LEU A 181 -15.51 11.15 -7.49
N TYR A 182 -16.78 11.57 -7.52
CA TYR A 182 -17.95 10.82 -7.12
C TYR A 182 -18.78 10.48 -8.35
N THR A 183 -19.13 9.20 -8.51
CA THR A 183 -20.12 8.80 -9.53
C THR A 183 -21.54 8.93 -8.98
N ILE A 184 -22.44 9.54 -9.75
CA ILE A 184 -23.87 9.58 -9.48
C ILE A 184 -24.52 8.44 -10.26
N ARG A 185 -25.13 7.50 -9.54
CA ARG A 185 -25.88 6.36 -10.08
C ARG A 185 -27.38 6.59 -9.91
N SER A 186 -28.21 5.70 -10.47
CA SER A 186 -29.68 5.84 -10.46
C SER A 186 -30.28 5.96 -9.04
N LYS A 187 -29.68 5.30 -8.05
CA LYS A 187 -30.10 5.35 -6.63
C LYS A 187 -29.34 6.39 -5.79
N SER A 188 -28.40 7.13 -6.36
CA SER A 188 -27.61 8.10 -5.60
C SER A 188 -28.47 9.28 -5.16
N MET A 189 -28.44 9.57 -3.85
CA MET A 189 -29.03 10.79 -3.29
C MET A 189 -27.92 11.78 -2.95
N ILE A 190 -27.99 12.98 -3.53
CA ILE A 190 -27.11 14.10 -3.17
C ILE A 190 -27.90 15.02 -2.27
N GLN A 191 -27.44 15.21 -1.03
CA GLN A 191 -27.99 16.23 -0.16
C GLN A 191 -27.44 17.60 -0.61
N GLU A 192 -28.32 18.58 -0.88
CA GLU A 192 -27.95 19.90 -1.40
C GLU A 192 -26.91 20.64 -0.55
N THR A 193 -26.86 20.34 0.76
CA THR A 193 -25.90 20.90 1.73
C THR A 193 -24.45 20.49 1.48
N HIS A 194 -24.18 19.53 0.58
CA HIS A 194 -22.84 19.03 0.26
C HIS A 194 -22.28 19.54 -1.09
N ILE A 195 -22.98 20.46 -1.76
CA ILE A 195 -22.50 21.10 -2.99
C ILE A 195 -21.71 22.35 -2.61
N ASP A 196 -20.49 22.16 -2.15
CA ASP A 196 -19.56 23.27 -1.95
C ASP A 196 -18.98 23.69 -3.32
N ASN A 197 -19.37 24.87 -3.80
CA ASN A 197 -18.94 25.42 -5.10
C ASN A 197 -17.43 25.65 -5.19
N ASP A 198 -16.73 25.68 -4.05
CA ASP A 198 -15.28 25.83 -3.94
C ASP A 198 -14.59 24.47 -3.65
N SER A 199 -15.30 23.34 -3.75
CA SER A 199 -14.77 22.04 -3.32
C SER A 199 -13.80 21.40 -4.33
N THR A 200 -12.89 20.58 -3.78
CA THR A 200 -12.09 19.58 -4.51
C THR A 200 -12.93 18.42 -5.01
N ILE A 201 -14.26 18.55 -5.03
CA ILE A 201 -15.19 17.45 -5.31
C ILE A 201 -15.77 17.64 -6.70
N ILE A 202 -15.87 16.53 -7.43
CA ILE A 202 -16.54 16.45 -8.73
C ILE A 202 -17.56 15.33 -8.65
N TYR A 203 -18.78 15.63 -9.06
CA TYR A 203 -19.81 14.64 -9.27
C TYR A 203 -19.99 14.39 -10.77
N THR A 204 -20.07 13.12 -11.18
CA THR A 204 -20.19 12.73 -12.59
C THR A 204 -21.22 11.64 -12.81
N LYS A 205 -21.97 11.72 -13.92
CA LYS A 205 -22.84 10.66 -14.43
C LYS A 205 -22.18 9.92 -15.61
N ASP A 206 -20.90 10.14 -15.84
CA ASP A 206 -20.21 9.56 -16.99
C ASP A 206 -20.12 8.03 -16.86
N GLN A 207 -20.70 7.34 -17.84
CA GLN A 207 -20.84 5.89 -17.84
C GLN A 207 -19.49 5.16 -17.82
N SER A 208 -18.46 5.69 -18.50
CA SER A 208 -17.14 5.05 -18.54
C SER A 208 -16.42 5.10 -17.19
N ILE A 209 -16.75 6.09 -16.35
CA ILE A 209 -16.19 6.22 -14.99
C ILE A 209 -16.97 5.33 -14.01
N ILE A 210 -18.29 5.21 -14.16
CA ILE A 210 -19.11 4.23 -13.42
C ILE A 210 -18.62 2.81 -13.71
N GLU A 211 -18.38 2.49 -14.98
CA GLU A 211 -17.83 1.20 -15.40
C GLU A 211 -16.42 0.96 -14.89
N LEU A 212 -15.59 2.01 -14.77
CA LEU A 212 -14.28 1.91 -14.17
C LEU A 212 -14.37 1.48 -12.69
N GLU A 213 -15.25 2.09 -11.90
CA GLU A 213 -15.44 1.66 -10.50
C GLU A 213 -15.91 0.20 -10.40
N ASN A 214 -16.85 -0.21 -11.25
CA ASN A 214 -17.31 -1.60 -11.28
C ASN A 214 -16.15 -2.54 -11.64
N THR A 215 -15.36 -2.19 -12.67
CA THR A 215 -14.17 -2.95 -13.08
C THR A 215 -13.16 -3.07 -11.94
N ILE A 216 -12.91 -1.97 -11.22
CA ILE A 216 -12.02 -1.95 -10.05
C ILE A 216 -12.52 -2.92 -8.98
N CYS A 217 -13.81 -2.84 -8.60
CA CYS A 217 -14.45 -3.72 -7.62
C CYS A 217 -14.39 -5.20 -8.05
N ASP A 218 -14.63 -5.50 -9.32
CA ASP A 218 -14.57 -6.84 -9.87
C ASP A 218 -13.15 -7.41 -9.92
N LEU A 219 -12.14 -6.56 -10.14
CA LEU A 219 -10.74 -6.96 -10.14
C LEU A 219 -10.25 -7.33 -8.74
N VAL A 220 -10.62 -6.52 -7.73
CA VAL A 220 -10.16 -6.72 -6.35
C VAL A 220 -11.11 -7.59 -5.52
N LYS A 221 -12.29 -7.92 -6.07
CA LYS A 221 -13.37 -8.67 -5.40
C LYS A 221 -13.84 -8.01 -4.09
N ILE A 222 -13.98 -6.68 -4.11
CA ILE A 222 -14.52 -5.90 -3.00
C ILE A 222 -15.74 -5.11 -3.49
N PRO A 223 -16.92 -5.26 -2.84
CA PRO A 223 -18.13 -4.56 -3.25
C PRO A 223 -17.99 -3.05 -3.25
N LEU A 224 -18.72 -2.40 -4.16
CA LEU A 224 -18.69 -0.95 -4.34
C LEU A 224 -19.08 -0.16 -3.08
N CYS A 225 -19.94 -0.70 -2.23
CA CYS A 225 -20.38 -0.01 -1.00
C CYS A 225 -19.22 0.30 -0.03
N TYR A 226 -18.09 -0.40 -0.17
CA TYR A 226 -16.86 -0.16 0.59
C TYR A 226 -15.89 0.80 -0.10
N LEU A 227 -16.08 1.11 -1.39
CA LEU A 227 -15.16 1.98 -2.13
C LEU A 227 -15.39 3.43 -1.73
N GLU A 228 -14.36 4.12 -1.24
CA GLU A 228 -14.38 5.57 -1.08
C GLU A 228 -14.43 6.28 -2.45
N PRO A 229 -14.81 7.55 -2.53
CA PRO A 229 -14.71 8.35 -3.75
C PRO A 229 -13.30 8.30 -4.35
N LEU A 230 -13.19 8.24 -5.67
CA LEU A 230 -11.89 8.13 -6.35
C LEU A 230 -11.06 9.39 -6.08
N ALA A 231 -9.94 9.25 -5.38
CA ALA A 231 -9.04 10.36 -5.10
C ALA A 231 -8.02 10.49 -6.24
N ILE A 232 -8.26 11.46 -7.13
CA ILE A 232 -7.38 11.80 -8.25
C ILE A 232 -6.29 12.73 -7.74
N VAL A 233 -5.04 12.27 -7.74
CA VAL A 233 -3.91 12.94 -7.12
C VAL A 233 -2.92 13.40 -8.18
N LYS A 234 -2.51 14.65 -8.10
CA LYS A 234 -1.45 15.26 -8.92
C LYS A 234 -0.22 15.51 -8.06
N TYR A 235 0.90 14.91 -8.46
CA TYR A 235 2.23 15.24 -7.97
C TYR A 235 2.90 16.12 -9.01
N GLU A 236 3.19 17.36 -8.63
CA GLU A 236 4.00 18.28 -9.40
C GLU A 236 5.50 18.03 -9.15
N GLN A 237 6.33 18.81 -9.84
CA GLN A 237 7.76 18.81 -9.60
C GLN A 237 8.06 18.99 -8.10
N ASN A 238 8.96 18.15 -7.60
CA ASN A 238 9.38 18.03 -6.21
C ASN A 238 8.31 17.54 -5.22
N ASN A 239 7.10 17.19 -5.66
CA ASN A 239 6.10 16.62 -4.77
C ASN A 239 6.44 15.17 -4.40
N TYR A 240 5.99 14.76 -3.22
CA TYR A 240 6.21 13.45 -2.61
C TYR A 240 5.09 13.12 -1.61
N PHE A 241 5.08 11.88 -1.13
CA PHE A 241 4.35 11.48 0.07
C PHE A 241 5.28 10.61 0.92
N ASN A 242 5.64 11.07 2.11
CA ASN A 242 6.47 10.34 3.07
C ASN A 242 5.87 8.99 3.47
N LEU A 243 6.69 8.16 4.10
CA LEU A 243 6.30 6.85 4.64
C LEU A 243 5.05 6.96 5.53
N HIS A 244 4.00 6.23 5.16
CA HIS A 244 2.71 6.23 5.84
C HIS A 244 1.96 4.92 5.62
N HIS A 245 0.91 4.74 6.40
CA HIS A 245 -0.10 3.69 6.22
C HIS A 245 -1.39 4.36 5.75
N ASP A 246 -2.20 3.69 4.93
CA ASP A 246 -3.44 4.28 4.39
C ASP A 246 -4.57 4.44 5.41
N GLY A 247 -4.43 3.78 6.55
CA GLY A 247 -5.36 3.82 7.69
C GLY A 247 -5.89 2.44 8.02
N SER A 248 -6.04 2.14 9.32
CA SER A 248 -6.59 0.87 9.81
C SER A 248 -8.05 0.67 9.42
N PHE A 249 -8.79 1.75 9.19
CA PHE A 249 -10.19 1.73 8.74
C PHE A 249 -10.36 1.41 7.24
N ARG A 250 -9.28 1.24 6.48
CA ARG A 250 -9.32 0.89 5.06
C ARG A 250 -8.80 -0.51 4.83
N ARG A 251 -9.68 -1.52 4.65
CA ARG A 251 -9.29 -2.91 4.38
C ARG A 251 -8.23 -3.07 3.30
N ALA A 252 -8.30 -2.27 2.23
CA ALA A 252 -7.43 -2.42 1.06
C ALA A 252 -7.28 -1.11 0.29
N THR A 253 -6.24 -1.07 -0.53
CA THR A 253 -5.96 0.03 -1.45
C THR A 253 -5.63 -0.52 -2.83
N LEU A 254 -6.20 0.10 -3.87
CA LEU A 254 -5.72 0.01 -5.25
C LEU A 254 -5.23 1.40 -5.68
N LEU A 255 -3.92 1.53 -5.90
CA LEU A 255 -3.30 2.73 -6.45
C LEU A 255 -3.09 2.54 -7.95
N ILE A 256 -3.74 3.36 -8.77
CA ILE A 256 -3.66 3.31 -10.23
C ILE A 256 -2.83 4.48 -10.75
N TYR A 257 -1.86 4.23 -11.61
CA TYR A 257 -1.08 5.27 -12.29
C TYR A 257 -1.78 5.73 -13.57
N LEU A 258 -1.95 7.03 -13.74
CA LEU A 258 -2.60 7.63 -14.91
C LEU A 258 -1.61 8.04 -16.00
N ASN A 259 -0.31 7.98 -15.72
CA ASN A 259 0.73 8.18 -16.71
C ASN A 259 2.01 7.46 -16.34
N ASP A 260 2.85 7.26 -17.35
CA ASP A 260 4.23 6.86 -17.17
C ASP A 260 5.03 7.98 -16.51
N VAL A 261 5.93 7.60 -15.60
CA VAL A 261 7.01 8.45 -15.11
C VAL A 261 8.31 7.70 -15.36
N ASN A 262 9.23 8.31 -16.10
CA ASN A 262 10.45 7.63 -16.53
C ASN A 262 11.50 7.58 -15.40
N LYS A 263 11.58 8.68 -14.65
CA LYS A 263 12.55 8.90 -13.59
C LYS A 263 11.85 9.25 -12.27
N ASP A 264 12.18 8.51 -11.23
CA ASP A 264 11.66 8.66 -9.87
C ASP A 264 10.13 8.44 -9.78
N GLY A 265 9.50 8.95 -8.72
CA GLY A 265 8.05 8.88 -8.55
C GLY A 265 7.50 7.48 -8.25
N GLU A 266 8.35 6.52 -7.88
CA GLU A 266 7.93 5.16 -7.52
C GLU A 266 7.04 5.15 -6.27
N THR A 267 6.19 4.14 -6.18
CA THR A 267 5.57 3.76 -4.91
C THR A 267 6.43 2.69 -4.28
N THR A 268 6.97 2.95 -3.09
CA THR A 268 7.89 2.01 -2.42
C THR A 268 7.31 1.47 -1.13
N PHE A 269 7.49 0.17 -0.91
CA PHE A 269 7.14 -0.57 0.31
C PHE A 269 8.44 -1.06 0.96
N PRO A 270 9.03 -0.28 1.89
CA PRO A 270 10.38 -0.55 2.40
C PRO A 270 10.52 -1.90 3.08
N TYR A 271 9.49 -2.37 3.80
CA TYR A 271 9.51 -3.67 4.47
C TYR A 271 9.78 -4.83 3.50
N TYR A 272 9.30 -4.71 2.25
CA TYR A 272 9.43 -5.74 1.22
C TYR A 272 10.57 -5.48 0.23
N ASN A 273 11.34 -4.39 0.42
CA ASN A 273 12.30 -3.89 -0.56
C ASN A 273 11.67 -3.83 -1.97
N LEU A 274 10.44 -3.33 -2.04
CA LEU A 274 9.62 -3.31 -3.25
C LEU A 274 9.47 -1.86 -3.73
N SER A 275 9.71 -1.62 -5.01
CA SER A 275 9.57 -0.31 -5.65
C SER A 275 8.85 -0.46 -6.98
N ILE A 276 7.67 0.16 -7.12
CA ILE A 276 6.82 0.07 -8.30
C ILE A 276 6.90 1.38 -9.10
N LYS A 277 7.37 1.29 -10.34
CA LYS A 277 7.40 2.42 -11.27
C LYS A 277 6.00 2.77 -11.78
N PRO A 278 5.65 4.06 -11.93
CA PRO A 278 4.40 4.47 -12.56
C PRO A 278 4.35 4.06 -14.03
N ILE A 279 3.35 3.26 -14.37
CA ILE A 279 3.05 2.83 -15.74
C ILE A 279 1.58 3.14 -16.02
N GLN A 280 1.31 3.89 -17.08
CA GLN A 280 -0.03 4.35 -17.44
C GLN A 280 -1.06 3.22 -17.45
N GLY A 281 -2.19 3.45 -16.78
CA GLY A 281 -3.33 2.53 -16.75
C GLY A 281 -3.09 1.27 -15.93
N SER A 282 -1.94 1.13 -15.25
CA SER A 282 -1.65 0.03 -14.33
C SER A 282 -1.81 0.44 -12.88
N GLY A 283 -1.87 -0.53 -11.97
CA GLY A 283 -1.95 -0.25 -10.54
C GLY A 283 -1.35 -1.34 -9.67
N ILE A 284 -1.09 -0.98 -8.42
CA ILE A 284 -0.69 -1.89 -7.34
C ILE A 284 -1.83 -1.99 -6.33
N PHE A 285 -2.21 -3.21 -5.99
CA PHE A 285 -3.23 -3.57 -5.01
C PHE A 285 -2.59 -4.23 -3.79
N TRP A 286 -3.07 -3.88 -2.60
CA TRP A 286 -2.69 -4.50 -1.33
C TRP A 286 -3.80 -4.40 -0.29
N TYR A 287 -3.78 -5.29 0.70
CA TYR A 287 -4.60 -5.20 1.91
C TYR A 287 -3.84 -4.42 2.98
N ASN A 288 -4.50 -3.51 3.67
CA ASN A 288 -3.91 -2.78 4.81
C ASN A 288 -4.17 -3.50 6.15
N ASN A 289 -5.07 -4.48 6.15
CA ASN A 289 -5.46 -5.24 7.34
C ASN A 289 -5.37 -6.74 7.07
N ILE A 290 -5.06 -7.52 8.11
CA ILE A 290 -4.99 -8.98 8.08
C ILE A 290 -6.21 -9.50 8.85
N PRO A 291 -7.14 -10.21 8.20
CA PRO A 291 -8.20 -10.94 8.89
C PRO A 291 -7.59 -11.94 9.88
N ILE A 292 -8.16 -12.09 11.08
CA ILE A 292 -7.60 -12.99 12.10
C ILE A 292 -7.67 -14.46 11.69
N GLU A 293 -8.66 -14.80 10.87
CA GLU A 293 -8.84 -16.11 10.27
C GLU A 293 -7.82 -16.42 9.16
N ASP A 294 -7.07 -15.42 8.67
CA ASP A 294 -6.00 -15.65 7.70
C ASP A 294 -4.79 -16.30 8.38
N ASP A 295 -4.27 -17.38 7.81
CA ASP A 295 -3.06 -18.08 8.30
C ASP A 295 -1.87 -17.13 8.50
N TYR A 296 -1.82 -16.06 7.69
CA TYR A 296 -0.79 -15.04 7.79
C TYR A 296 -0.85 -14.21 9.09
N ALA A 297 -2.00 -14.12 9.77
CA ALA A 297 -2.15 -13.39 11.04
C ALA A 297 -1.21 -13.95 12.13
N ILE A 298 -1.12 -15.28 12.23
CA ILE A 298 -0.22 -15.97 13.16
C ILE A 298 1.23 -15.62 12.85
N HIS A 299 1.59 -15.67 11.56
CA HIS A 299 2.94 -15.33 11.11
C HIS A 299 3.30 -13.87 11.43
N TYR A 300 2.37 -12.94 11.22
CA TYR A 300 2.55 -11.52 11.56
C TYR A 300 2.84 -11.34 13.04
N CYS A 301 1.97 -11.84 13.93
CA CYS A 301 2.14 -11.71 15.38
C CYS A 301 3.43 -12.37 15.86
N THR A 302 3.75 -13.57 15.36
CA THR A 302 5.00 -14.26 15.68
C THR A 302 6.23 -13.44 15.29
N ASN A 303 6.21 -12.79 14.12
CA ASN A 303 7.30 -11.92 13.69
C ASN A 303 7.42 -10.66 14.57
N ARG A 304 6.30 -10.05 14.98
CA ARG A 304 6.30 -8.91 15.91
C ARG A 304 6.96 -9.28 17.25
N ILE A 305 6.61 -10.44 17.79
CA ILE A 305 7.22 -10.98 19.02
C ILE A 305 8.73 -11.18 18.82
N LYS A 306 9.15 -11.83 17.73
CA LYS A 306 10.58 -12.07 17.41
C LYS A 306 11.35 -10.75 17.29
N GLN A 307 10.81 -9.77 16.55
CA GLN A 307 11.44 -8.46 16.37
C GLN A 307 11.64 -7.73 17.70
N PHE A 308 10.62 -7.75 18.57
CA PHE A 308 10.70 -7.15 19.90
C PHE A 308 11.87 -7.71 20.72
N TYR A 309 11.97 -9.04 20.82
CA TYR A 309 13.05 -9.67 21.58
C TYR A 309 14.43 -9.51 20.94
N GLN A 310 14.52 -9.47 19.61
CA GLN A 310 15.77 -9.17 18.91
C GLN A 310 16.25 -7.74 19.21
N ASN A 311 15.34 -6.77 19.25
CA ASN A 311 15.66 -5.38 19.57
C ASN A 311 16.08 -5.22 21.04
N LEU A 312 15.42 -5.92 21.97
CA LEU A 312 15.86 -5.98 23.36
C LEU A 312 17.30 -6.48 23.49
N LYS A 313 17.64 -7.59 22.83
CA LYS A 313 19.00 -8.16 22.85
C LYS A 313 20.05 -7.21 22.27
N LYS A 314 19.74 -6.51 21.17
CA LYS A 314 20.64 -5.50 20.59
C LYS A 314 20.89 -4.35 21.57
N ASN A 315 19.84 -3.86 22.23
CA ASN A 315 19.94 -2.77 23.19
C ASN A 315 20.68 -3.18 24.48
N THR A 316 20.61 -4.45 24.89
CA THR A 316 21.37 -4.96 26.04
C THR A 316 22.86 -5.19 25.74
N HIS A 317 23.23 -5.48 24.48
CA HIS A 317 24.64 -5.62 24.07
C HIS A 317 25.35 -4.30 23.75
N LEU A 318 24.64 -3.17 23.76
CA LEU A 318 25.18 -1.81 23.53
C LEU A 318 25.71 -1.13 24.83
N GLN A 319 25.93 -1.88 25.90
CA GLN A 319 26.67 -1.42 27.09
C GLN A 319 27.74 -2.45 27.44
N PRO A 320 29.02 -2.11 27.19
CA PRO A 320 29.88 -1.79 28.33
C PRO A 320 30.85 -0.66 27.97
N ASN A 321 30.62 0.55 28.51
CA ASN A 321 31.66 1.40 29.07
C ASN A 321 31.10 2.77 29.44
N SER A 322 30.64 2.91 30.68
CA SER A 322 31.01 4.07 31.48
C SER A 322 30.95 3.67 32.96
N HIS A 323 32.10 3.70 33.61
CA HIS A 323 32.19 3.69 35.06
C HIS A 323 31.46 4.93 35.57
N ILE A 324 30.26 4.74 36.12
CA ILE A 324 29.63 5.76 36.95
C ILE A 324 30.35 5.72 38.30
N ILE A 325 31.37 6.56 38.42
CA ILE A 325 31.89 6.98 39.72
C ILE A 325 30.81 7.82 40.36
N ILE A 326 30.20 7.30 41.42
CA ILE A 326 29.29 8.06 42.28
C ILE A 326 30.16 9.09 43.03
N LYS A 327 30.10 10.36 42.62
CA LYS A 327 30.45 11.48 43.49
C LYS A 327 29.17 12.22 43.86
N LYS A 328 28.85 12.20 45.15
CA LYS A 328 28.07 13.26 45.81
C LYS A 328 28.81 14.57 45.58
N ASP A 329 28.11 15.63 45.21
CA ASP A 329 28.22 16.95 45.86
C ASP A 329 27.13 17.92 45.36
N THR A 330 26.78 18.80 46.29
CA THR A 330 25.74 19.85 46.39
C THR A 330 25.96 20.98 45.35
N PRO A 331 24.97 21.89 45.10
CA PRO A 331 24.89 22.69 43.89
C PRO A 331 25.68 24.00 43.98
N LEU A 332 26.25 24.42 42.86
CA LEU A 332 26.62 25.80 42.61
C LEU A 332 25.99 26.25 41.29
N ILE A 333 25.24 27.34 41.42
CA ILE A 333 24.61 28.12 40.37
C ILE A 333 25.70 28.96 39.71
N GLU A 334 25.75 28.99 38.38
CA GLU A 334 26.02 30.22 37.63
C GLU A 334 25.46 30.09 36.21
N GLU A 335 24.77 31.16 35.80
CA GLU A 335 23.99 31.33 34.58
C GLU A 335 24.89 31.47 33.34
N ASP A 336 24.41 31.01 32.18
CA ASP A 336 24.04 31.97 31.12
C ASP A 336 23.34 31.34 29.90
N ALA A 337 22.24 32.00 29.53
CA ALA A 337 21.61 32.19 28.22
C ALA A 337 21.30 30.96 27.32
N GLN A 338 20.04 30.49 27.30
CA GLN A 338 18.91 30.95 26.47
C GLN A 338 18.71 30.13 25.18
N THR A 339 17.66 29.29 25.15
CA THR A 339 16.82 29.08 23.95
C THR A 339 15.43 28.50 24.31
N ILE A 340 14.49 29.42 24.48
CA ILE A 340 13.11 29.47 23.97
C ILE A 340 12.17 28.26 24.18
N HIS A 341 11.20 28.50 25.07
CA HIS A 341 9.99 27.76 25.45
C HIS A 341 8.95 27.52 24.33
N TYR A 342 8.10 26.50 24.50
CA TYR A 342 6.65 26.74 24.68
C TYR A 342 5.99 25.71 25.62
N ASN A 343 5.06 26.24 26.41
CA ASN A 343 4.53 25.76 27.69
C ASN A 343 3.44 24.67 27.61
N LYS A 344 3.42 23.83 28.64
CA LYS A 344 2.28 23.00 29.07
C LYS A 344 1.57 23.75 30.20
N THR A 345 0.32 24.15 29.99
CA THR A 345 -0.53 24.76 31.02
C THR A 345 -1.12 23.71 31.94
N SER A 346 -0.93 23.95 33.24
CA SER A 346 -1.51 23.24 34.37
C SER A 346 -2.97 23.64 34.60
N ILE A 347 -3.78 22.71 35.11
CA ILE A 347 -4.89 23.04 36.00
C ILE A 347 -4.76 22.11 37.22
N ASN A 348 -4.45 22.72 38.36
CA ASN A 348 -4.59 22.15 39.69
C ASN A 348 -6.07 22.16 40.09
N THR A 349 -6.49 21.20 40.91
CA THR A 349 -7.26 21.49 42.13
C THR A 349 -7.04 20.35 43.13
N ASP A 350 -6.53 20.73 44.29
CA ASP A 350 -6.47 19.94 45.51
C ASP A 350 -7.88 19.64 46.05
N THR A 351 -8.04 18.51 46.74
CA THR A 351 -8.82 18.45 47.99
C THR A 351 -8.53 17.18 48.77
N THR A 352 -8.08 17.38 49.99
CA THR A 352 -7.85 16.42 51.07
C THR A 352 -9.16 15.89 51.68
N ILE A 353 -9.29 14.59 51.92
CA ILE A 353 -10.09 14.04 53.03
C ILE A 353 -9.38 12.79 53.61
N ASN A 354 -8.98 12.90 54.89
CA ASN A 354 -8.66 11.80 55.78
C ASN A 354 -9.96 11.09 56.22
N ASN A 355 -9.93 9.76 56.35
CA ASN A 355 -10.64 9.05 57.41
C ASN A 355 -10.06 7.64 57.62
N HIS A 356 -9.62 7.39 58.86
CA HIS A 356 -9.30 6.08 59.41
C HIS A 356 -10.57 5.26 59.67
N CYS A 357 -10.50 3.94 59.49
CA CYS A 357 -11.04 2.97 60.45
C CYS A 357 -10.45 1.57 60.21
N ASN A 358 -9.92 0.98 61.29
CA ASN A 358 -9.35 -0.36 61.39
C ASN A 358 -10.40 -1.47 61.24
N PHE A 359 -10.02 -2.59 60.63
CA PHE A 359 -10.41 -3.93 61.11
C PHE A 359 -9.37 -4.98 60.69
N ASN A 360 -8.79 -5.64 61.69
CA ASN A 360 -8.00 -6.87 61.56
C ASN A 360 -8.88 -8.03 61.09
N ASN A 361 -8.38 -8.87 60.18
CA ASN A 361 -8.35 -10.33 60.32
C ASN A 361 -7.61 -10.99 59.14
N ASN A 362 -6.49 -11.65 59.48
CA ASN A 362 -5.90 -12.85 58.90
C ASN A 362 -6.16 -13.21 57.42
N THR A 363 -5.16 -12.98 56.56
CA THR A 363 -4.49 -14.02 55.74
C THR A 363 -3.12 -13.49 55.32
N GLN A 364 -2.07 -14.31 55.50
CA GLN A 364 -0.69 -13.97 55.12
C GLN A 364 -0.55 -13.90 53.59
N ASP A 365 -0.62 -12.69 53.03
CA ASP A 365 -0.15 -12.40 51.68
C ASP A 365 1.32 -11.97 51.74
N THR A 366 2.22 -12.92 51.54
CA THR A 366 3.60 -12.62 51.16
C THR A 366 3.66 -12.36 49.66
N CYS A 367 3.33 -11.14 49.23
CA CYS A 367 3.71 -10.65 47.91
C CYS A 367 5.23 -10.40 47.88
N SER A 368 5.98 -11.41 47.44
CA SER A 368 7.37 -11.23 46.98
C SER A 368 7.37 -10.75 45.52
N PRO A 369 8.23 -9.79 45.14
CA PRO A 369 8.34 -9.34 43.76
C PRO A 369 9.14 -10.36 42.96
N LEU A 370 8.48 -11.25 42.23
CA LEU A 370 9.14 -12.07 41.23
C LEU A 370 9.38 -11.24 39.97
N TYR A 371 10.47 -10.47 39.98
CA TYR A 371 11.26 -10.30 38.76
C TYR A 371 12.13 -11.55 38.63
N PRO A 372 11.87 -12.46 37.67
CA PRO A 372 12.89 -13.41 37.30
C PRO A 372 13.89 -12.68 36.41
N ASN A 373 15.01 -12.28 37.02
CA ASN A 373 16.26 -12.03 36.31
C ASN A 373 16.76 -13.35 35.73
N ASN A 374 16.16 -13.83 34.64
CA ASN A 374 16.69 -14.91 33.83
C ASN A 374 16.43 -14.61 32.36
N LEU A 375 17.49 -14.18 31.67
CA LEU A 375 17.52 -13.96 30.21
C LEU A 375 17.36 -15.27 29.39
N SER A 376 17.17 -16.42 30.06
CA SER A 376 17.15 -17.77 29.49
C SER A 376 15.76 -18.35 29.22
N ASP A 377 14.67 -17.75 29.72
CA ASP A 377 13.30 -18.28 29.54
C ASP A 377 12.50 -17.65 28.38
N HIS A 378 13.13 -16.84 27.51
CA HIS A 378 12.42 -16.10 26.46
C HIS A 378 12.12 -16.88 25.16
N ASN A 379 12.26 -18.21 25.17
CA ASN A 379 11.88 -19.06 24.05
C ASN A 379 10.62 -19.85 24.43
N ASN A 380 9.44 -19.38 23.98
CA ASN A 380 8.27 -20.18 23.56
C ASN A 380 6.92 -19.47 23.79
N PHE A 381 6.79 -18.18 23.42
CA PHE A 381 5.44 -17.72 23.06
C PHE A 381 5.19 -18.17 21.62
N SER A 382 4.65 -19.38 21.48
CA SER A 382 4.30 -19.96 20.17
C SER A 382 2.80 -19.84 19.97
N ILE A 383 2.41 -19.07 18.97
CA ILE A 383 1.02 -19.02 18.51
C ILE A 383 0.86 -20.18 17.53
N ASN A 384 0.30 -21.31 17.98
CA ASN A 384 0.26 -22.54 17.18
C ASN A 384 -1.03 -22.69 16.36
N GLY A 385 -2.01 -21.80 16.57
CA GLY A 385 -3.26 -21.81 15.83
C GLY A 385 -4.13 -20.60 16.14
N THR A 386 -5.28 -20.52 15.48
CA THR A 386 -6.20 -19.39 15.59
C THR A 386 -6.74 -19.18 17.00
N LYS A 387 -6.95 -20.26 17.78
CA LYS A 387 -7.38 -20.15 19.20
C LYS A 387 -6.33 -19.45 20.06
N ASP A 388 -5.06 -19.84 19.90
CA ASP A 388 -3.94 -19.23 20.61
C ASP A 388 -3.78 -17.77 20.22
N LEU A 389 -3.94 -17.47 18.92
CA LEU A 389 -3.91 -16.11 18.39
C LEU A 389 -4.99 -15.24 19.03
N ILE A 390 -6.24 -15.71 19.06
CA ILE A 390 -7.35 -14.98 19.67
C ILE A 390 -7.08 -14.73 21.15
N GLN A 391 -6.59 -15.73 21.89
CA GLN A 391 -6.25 -15.56 23.30
C GLN A 391 -5.11 -14.55 23.50
N PHE A 392 -4.09 -14.60 22.65
CA PHE A 392 -2.97 -13.65 22.66
C PHE A 392 -3.43 -12.21 22.40
N LEU A 393 -4.31 -12.02 21.41
CA LEU A 393 -4.82 -10.70 21.00
C LEU A 393 -5.82 -10.11 22.01
N LYS A 394 -6.49 -10.93 22.82
CA LYS A 394 -7.37 -10.44 23.90
C LYS A 394 -6.61 -9.74 25.04
N ASP A 395 -5.34 -10.07 25.23
CA ASP A 395 -4.51 -9.45 26.26
C ASP A 395 -3.97 -8.10 25.78
N LYS A 396 -4.52 -7.01 26.32
CA LYS A 396 -4.09 -5.64 25.99
C LYS A 396 -2.61 -5.39 26.26
N SER A 397 -2.02 -6.08 27.23
CA SER A 397 -0.58 -5.95 27.52
C SER A 397 0.27 -6.49 26.37
N ASN A 398 -0.17 -7.57 25.69
CA ASN A 398 0.49 -8.08 24.49
C ASN A 398 0.39 -7.09 23.33
N LEU A 399 -0.81 -6.54 23.09
CA LEU A 399 -1.02 -5.56 22.02
C LEU A 399 -0.08 -4.36 22.16
N GLN A 400 0.02 -3.80 23.37
CA GLN A 400 0.91 -2.68 23.65
C GLN A 400 2.39 -3.09 23.52
N LYS A 401 2.78 -4.21 24.15
CA LYS A 401 4.18 -4.69 24.17
C LYS A 401 4.72 -4.97 22.77
N PHE A 402 3.91 -5.54 21.89
CA PHE A 402 4.32 -5.92 20.54
C PHE A 402 3.86 -4.93 19.45
N SER A 403 3.26 -3.80 19.86
CA SER A 403 2.67 -2.77 19.00
C SER A 403 1.81 -3.39 17.89
N ILE A 404 0.74 -4.06 18.31
CA ILE A 404 -0.25 -4.68 17.45
C ILE A 404 -1.55 -3.91 17.63
N ASP A 405 -2.02 -3.31 16.53
CA ASP A 405 -3.27 -2.57 16.49
C ASP A 405 -4.36 -3.44 15.87
N LEU A 406 -5.55 -3.41 16.48
CA LEU A 406 -6.72 -4.15 16.04
C LEU A 406 -7.82 -3.19 15.59
N VAL A 407 -8.59 -3.63 14.61
CA VAL A 407 -9.77 -2.89 14.14
C VAL A 407 -10.92 -3.88 13.93
N ASN A 408 -12.14 -3.44 14.19
CA ASN A 408 -13.35 -4.24 13.95
C ASN A 408 -14.21 -3.57 12.89
N ASP A 409 -14.84 -4.38 12.03
CA ASP A 409 -15.91 -3.89 11.17
C ASP A 409 -17.26 -3.82 11.90
N GLU A 410 -18.29 -3.33 11.21
CA GLU A 410 -19.65 -3.15 11.72
C GLU A 410 -20.35 -4.46 12.08
N PHE A 411 -19.86 -5.60 11.59
CA PHE A 411 -20.37 -6.94 11.92
C PHE A 411 -19.59 -7.59 13.08
N GLY A 412 -18.54 -6.93 13.57
CA GLY A 412 -17.70 -7.42 14.65
C GLY A 412 -16.60 -8.39 14.22
N TYR A 413 -16.31 -8.52 12.92
CA TYR A 413 -15.11 -9.22 12.48
C TYR A 413 -13.89 -8.38 12.83
N MET A 414 -12.85 -9.06 13.31
CA MET A 414 -11.66 -8.43 13.88
C MET A 414 -10.46 -8.63 12.97
N TYR A 415 -9.72 -7.55 12.75
CA TYR A 415 -8.57 -7.50 11.85
C TYR A 415 -7.36 -6.91 12.55
N ILE A 416 -6.17 -7.34 12.16
CA ILE A 416 -4.89 -6.74 12.57
C ILE A 416 -4.51 -5.66 11.56
N THR A 417 -4.07 -4.49 12.01
CA THR A 417 -3.49 -3.47 11.13
C THR A 417 -2.10 -3.91 10.66
N ASP A 418 -1.90 -4.07 9.35
CA ASP A 418 -0.64 -4.56 8.81
C ASP A 418 0.40 -3.44 8.65
N MET A 419 1.19 -3.22 9.70
CA MET A 419 2.24 -2.20 9.67
C MET A 419 3.39 -2.52 8.71
N THR A 420 3.40 -3.69 8.05
CA THR A 420 4.34 -3.96 6.96
C THR A 420 3.94 -3.30 5.64
N MET A 421 2.71 -2.78 5.54
CA MET A 421 2.18 -2.08 4.35
C MET A 421 2.44 -0.57 4.37
N LEU A 422 3.31 -0.12 5.29
CA LEU A 422 3.87 1.22 5.23
C LEU A 422 4.54 1.44 3.86
N HIS A 423 4.15 2.51 3.19
CA HIS A 423 4.62 2.85 1.87
C HIS A 423 4.76 4.35 1.68
N GLN A 424 5.42 4.76 0.60
CA GLN A 424 5.64 6.17 0.28
C GLN A 424 5.56 6.38 -1.23
N ALA A 425 5.28 7.62 -1.63
CA ALA A 425 5.46 8.07 -3.00
C ALA A 425 6.75 8.87 -3.08
N ASN A 426 7.73 8.32 -3.81
CA ASN A 426 9.01 8.99 -4.04
C ASN A 426 8.79 10.34 -4.73
N LYS A 427 9.76 11.23 -4.50
CA LYS A 427 9.77 12.56 -5.08
C LYS A 427 9.77 12.48 -6.60
N VAL A 428 8.93 13.27 -7.26
CA VAL A 428 8.96 13.42 -8.73
C VAL A 428 9.83 14.61 -9.08
N THR A 429 10.90 14.43 -9.86
CA THR A 429 11.91 15.49 -10.05
C THR A 429 11.63 16.41 -11.22
N ASN A 430 11.18 15.90 -12.38
CA ASN A 430 11.09 16.67 -13.62
C ASN A 430 9.76 16.50 -14.38
N GLU A 431 8.93 15.56 -13.96
CA GLU A 431 7.67 15.19 -14.64
C GLU A 431 6.49 15.42 -13.70
N TYR A 432 5.28 15.43 -14.24
CA TYR A 432 4.07 15.31 -13.42
C TYR A 432 3.68 13.84 -13.31
N LYS A 433 3.15 13.47 -12.15
CA LYS A 433 2.59 12.13 -11.91
C LYS A 433 1.14 12.28 -11.47
N TYR A 434 0.26 11.59 -12.14
CA TYR A 434 -1.16 11.49 -11.79
C TYR A 434 -1.47 10.06 -11.35
N VAL A 435 -2.25 9.93 -10.28
CA VAL A 435 -2.71 8.62 -9.78
C VAL A 435 -4.17 8.69 -9.34
N ILE A 436 -4.83 7.54 -9.29
CA ILE A 436 -6.10 7.34 -8.59
C ILE A 436 -5.83 6.50 -7.35
N ASN A 437 -6.15 7.02 -6.18
CA ASN A 437 -6.25 6.21 -4.97
C ASN A 437 -7.68 5.68 -4.86
N CYS A 438 -7.83 4.37 -4.94
CA CYS A 438 -9.08 3.66 -4.68
C CYS A 438 -8.95 3.03 -3.29
N PHE A 439 -9.55 3.65 -2.28
CA PHE A 439 -9.55 3.15 -0.91
C PHE A 439 -10.80 2.33 -0.66
N PHE A 440 -10.63 1.13 -0.09
CA PHE A 440 -11.73 0.29 0.34
C PHE A 440 -11.79 0.32 1.84
N ASN A 441 -12.91 0.81 2.38
CA ASN A 441 -13.16 0.89 3.80
C ASN A 441 -13.53 -0.48 4.37
N ILE A 442 -13.28 -0.71 5.66
CA ILE A 442 -13.76 -1.92 6.35
C ILE A 442 -15.28 -1.91 6.49
N ASN A 443 -15.88 -0.72 6.62
CA ASN A 443 -17.31 -0.51 6.78
C ASN A 443 -17.93 0.08 5.50
N ILE A 444 -19.25 -0.02 5.37
CA ILE A 444 -19.96 0.62 4.26
C ILE A 444 -19.78 2.15 4.33
N VAL A 445 -19.31 2.73 3.22
CA VAL A 445 -19.12 4.19 3.06
C VAL A 445 -19.98 4.78 1.93
N ARG A 446 -20.56 3.94 1.08
CA ARG A 446 -21.55 4.33 0.07
C ARG A 446 -22.84 3.55 0.29
N ASN A 447 -23.93 4.26 0.47
CA ASN A 447 -25.27 3.69 0.29
C ASN A 447 -25.52 3.55 -1.22
N VAL A 448 -25.32 2.34 -1.74
CA VAL A 448 -25.48 2.00 -3.17
C VAL A 448 -26.92 1.67 -3.51
#